data_AF-A0A246SA33-F1
#
_entry.id   AF-A0A246SA33-F1
#
_cell.length_a   1.000
_cell.length_b   1.000
_cell.length_c   1.000
_cell.angle_alpha   90.00
_cell.angle_beta   90.00
_cell.angle_gamma   90.00
#
_symmetry.space_group_name_H-M   'P 1'
#
loop_
_entity.id
_entity.type
_entity.pdbx_description
1 polymer ?
#
loop_
_entity_poly.entity_id
_entity_poly.type
_entity_poly.pdbx_seq_one_letter_code
_entity_poly.pdbx_strand_id
1 'polypeptide(L)'
;MPANPKVKIERLEPETVVAPLLVRTPFKIIGSGFSNKTYVYVSTKEDGSDDVSNPNGSDKKENYKIKIDPDDSATSTDKVLSLIVKPELDAGPFNEKTEFWIAIKLDDMNGKFEASRKTFKLV
;
A
#
# COMPACT_ATOMS: atom_id res chain seq x y z
N MET A 1 -2.93 14.22 24.39
CA MET A 1 -3.63 14.70 23.17
C MET A 1 -3.57 13.57 22.17
N PRO A 2 -4.69 13.12 21.57
CA PRO A 2 -4.62 12.14 20.50
C PRO A 2 -3.87 12.82 19.35
N ALA A 3 -2.69 12.29 19.01
CA ALA A 3 -1.93 12.79 17.88
C ALA A 3 -2.79 12.57 16.63
N ASN A 4 -3.20 13.66 15.97
CA ASN A 4 -3.80 13.58 14.65
C ASN A 4 -2.92 12.70 13.76
N PRO A 5 -3.50 11.82 12.92
CA PRO A 5 -2.73 11.02 11.99
C PRO A 5 -1.87 11.99 11.16
N LYS A 6 -0.56 11.74 11.15
CA LYS A 6 0.41 12.55 10.41
C LYS A 6 0.21 12.34 8.92
N VAL A 7 -0.23 11.16 8.50
CA VAL A 7 -0.54 10.83 7.10
C VAL A 7 -2.04 10.89 6.86
N LYS A 8 -2.44 11.49 5.74
CA LYS A 8 -3.81 11.46 5.23
C LYS A 8 -3.82 11.01 3.77
N ILE A 9 -4.71 10.08 3.43
CA ILE A 9 -4.94 9.66 2.04
C ILE A 9 -6.17 10.40 1.49
N GLU A 10 -5.96 11.35 0.58
CA GLU A 10 -7.04 12.13 -0.03
C GLU A 10 -7.67 11.46 -1.25
N ARG A 11 -6.86 10.80 -2.09
CA ARG A 11 -7.32 9.95 -3.20
C ARG A 11 -6.16 9.13 -3.76
N LEU A 12 -6.49 8.18 -4.63
CA LEU A 12 -5.50 7.45 -5.42
C LEU A 12 -5.70 7.78 -6.90
N GLU A 13 -4.61 7.69 -7.67
CA GLU A 13 -4.65 7.79 -9.12
C GLU A 13 -3.98 6.54 -9.71
N PRO A 14 -4.73 5.66 -10.40
CA PRO A 14 -6.18 5.69 -10.61
C PRO A 14 -7.01 5.54 -9.31
N GLU A 15 -8.27 5.98 -9.31
CA GLU A 15 -9.15 5.93 -8.12
C GLU A 15 -9.30 4.52 -7.54
N THR A 16 -9.30 3.52 -8.42
CA THR A 16 -9.19 2.11 -8.07
C THR A 16 -7.93 1.54 -8.71
N VAL A 17 -7.01 1.08 -7.89
CA VAL A 17 -5.79 0.40 -8.31
C VAL A 17 -6.13 -1.05 -8.61
N VAL A 18 -6.25 -1.36 -9.90
CA VAL A 18 -6.45 -2.72 -10.39
C VAL A 18 -5.08 -3.31 -10.69
N ALA A 19 -4.62 -4.25 -9.87
CA ALA A 19 -3.30 -4.85 -9.97
C ALA A 19 -3.42 -6.32 -10.39
N PRO A 20 -3.09 -6.65 -11.66
CA PRO A 20 -3.07 -8.04 -12.11
C PRO A 20 -1.87 -8.81 -11.54
N LEU A 21 -2.03 -10.12 -11.36
CA LEU A 21 -0.91 -11.00 -10.97
C LEU A 21 0.28 -10.89 -11.94
N LEU A 22 1.50 -10.82 -11.38
CA LEU A 22 2.77 -10.65 -12.09
C LEU A 22 2.94 -9.36 -12.90
N VAL A 23 1.94 -8.46 -12.90
CA VAL A 23 1.96 -7.21 -13.64
C VAL A 23 2.35 -6.06 -12.72
N ARG A 24 3.37 -5.29 -13.14
CA ARG A 24 3.75 -4.03 -12.49
C ARG A 24 2.74 -2.96 -12.86
N THR A 25 1.99 -2.51 -11.87
CA THR A 25 0.95 -1.49 -12.03
C THR A 25 1.38 -0.23 -11.29
N PRO A 26 1.69 0.86 -12.01
CA PRO A 26 1.97 2.14 -11.36
C PRO A 26 0.68 2.74 -10.81
N PHE A 27 0.75 3.33 -9.63
CA PHE A 27 -0.32 4.11 -9.02
C PHE A 27 0.26 5.21 -8.14
N LYS A 28 -0.56 6.22 -7.84
CA LYS A 28 -0.17 7.33 -6.98
C LYS A 28 -1.12 7.44 -5.82
N ILE A 29 -0.57 7.75 -4.65
CA ILE A 29 -1.34 8.12 -3.47
C ILE A 29 -1.22 9.63 -3.33
N ILE A 30 -2.35 10.32 -3.40
CA ILE A 30 -2.43 11.77 -3.19
C ILE A 30 -2.99 12.01 -1.79
N GLY A 31 -2.33 12.89 -1.06
CA GLY A 31 -2.56 13.05 0.36
C GLY A 31 -1.65 14.10 0.98
N SER A 32 -1.30 13.88 2.24
CA SER A 32 -0.36 14.72 2.95
C SER A 32 0.36 13.93 4.04
N GLY A 33 1.57 14.37 4.38
CA GLY A 33 2.39 13.78 5.44
C GLY A 33 3.20 12.56 5.03
N PHE A 34 3.34 12.31 3.73
CA PHE A 34 4.22 11.25 3.23
C PHE A 34 5.69 11.60 3.48
N SER A 35 6.49 10.59 3.73
CA SER A 35 7.93 10.71 3.98
C SER A 35 8.68 9.55 3.35
N ASN A 36 10.00 9.63 3.31
CA ASN A 36 10.83 8.53 2.79
C ASN A 36 10.75 7.25 3.64
N LYS A 37 10.18 7.32 4.86
CA LYS A 37 9.96 6.19 5.77
C LYS A 37 8.50 5.71 5.78
N THR A 38 7.76 6.05 4.74
CA THR A 38 6.37 5.64 4.58
C THR A 38 6.32 4.21 4.03
N TYR A 39 5.78 3.29 4.82
CA TYR A 39 5.56 1.92 4.40
C TYR A 39 4.12 1.76 3.90
N VAL A 40 3.97 1.47 2.61
CA VAL A 40 2.67 1.24 1.99
C VAL A 40 2.48 -0.25 1.78
N TYR A 41 1.34 -0.75 2.19
CA TYR A 41 0.97 -2.16 2.09
C TYR A 41 -0.50 -2.31 1.78
N VAL A 42 -0.87 -3.50 1.34
CA VAL A 42 -2.25 -3.92 1.13
C VAL A 42 -2.73 -4.66 2.37
N SER A 43 -3.92 -4.30 2.84
CA SER A 43 -4.66 -4.98 3.90
C SER A 43 -6.02 -5.42 3.42
N THR A 44 -6.57 -6.48 4.02
CA THR A 44 -7.98 -6.87 3.82
C THR A 44 -8.92 -6.23 4.85
N LYS A 45 -8.37 -5.47 5.80
CA LYS A 45 -9.12 -4.81 6.87
C LYS A 45 -8.93 -3.30 6.81
N GLU A 46 -9.99 -2.59 7.16
CA GLU A 46 -9.97 -1.11 7.23
C GLU A 46 -8.98 -0.60 8.27
N ASP A 47 -8.79 -1.30 9.38
CA ASP A 47 -7.84 -0.91 10.43
C ASP A 47 -6.36 -1.18 10.06
N GLY A 48 -6.10 -1.77 8.89
CA GLY A 48 -4.76 -2.11 8.44
C GLY A 48 -4.06 -3.16 9.32
N SER A 49 -4.80 -3.89 10.16
CA SER A 49 -4.21 -4.86 11.11
C SER A 49 -3.65 -6.12 10.45
N ASP A 50 -4.07 -6.40 9.21
CA ASP A 50 -3.70 -7.60 8.46
C ASP A 50 -2.88 -7.19 7.23
N ASP A 51 -1.56 -7.35 7.26
CA ASP A 51 -0.69 -7.05 6.12
C ASP A 51 -0.66 -8.25 5.16
N VAL A 52 -1.52 -8.24 4.14
CA VAL A 52 -1.55 -9.31 3.13
C VAL A 52 -0.44 -9.18 2.09
N SER A 53 0.24 -8.04 2.05
CA SER A 53 1.42 -7.85 1.20
C SER A 53 2.61 -8.62 1.76
N ASN A 54 2.71 -8.68 3.09
CA ASN A 54 3.72 -9.41 3.81
C ASN A 54 3.12 -10.23 4.97
N PRO A 55 2.36 -11.30 4.68
CA PRO A 55 1.66 -12.08 5.71
C PRO A 55 2.62 -12.82 6.66
N ASN A 56 3.88 -13.00 6.25
CA ASN A 56 4.92 -13.64 7.07
C ASN A 56 5.70 -12.63 7.91
N GLY A 57 5.43 -11.32 7.79
CA GLY A 57 6.18 -10.26 8.48
C GLY A 57 7.68 -10.29 8.16
N SER A 58 8.06 -10.75 6.96
CA SER A 58 9.46 -10.89 6.59
C SER A 58 10.09 -9.53 6.32
N ASP A 59 11.30 -9.27 6.79
CA ASP A 59 12.04 -8.04 6.43
C ASP A 59 12.52 -8.04 4.97
N LYS A 60 12.41 -9.17 4.28
CA LYS A 60 12.87 -9.31 2.89
C LYS A 60 11.71 -9.10 1.93
N LYS A 61 11.81 -8.04 1.12
CA LYS A 61 10.86 -7.73 0.03
C LYS A 61 10.65 -8.88 -0.97
N GLU A 62 11.62 -9.79 -1.12
CA GLU A 62 11.48 -10.96 -1.98
C GLU A 62 10.36 -11.92 -1.55
N ASN A 63 10.04 -11.94 -0.25
CA ASN A 63 8.99 -12.76 0.34
C ASN A 63 7.62 -12.07 0.35
N TYR A 64 7.53 -10.85 -0.19
CA TYR A 64 6.29 -10.12 -0.25
C TYR A 64 5.43 -10.71 -1.36
N LYS A 65 4.22 -11.07 -0.96
CA LYS A 65 3.15 -11.50 -1.84
C LYS A 65 2.70 -10.40 -2.78
N ILE A 66 2.67 -9.17 -2.28
CA ILE A 66 2.37 -7.97 -3.07
C ILE A 66 3.49 -6.98 -2.84
N LYS A 67 4.34 -6.79 -3.84
CA LYS A 67 5.46 -5.85 -3.76
C LYS A 67 4.94 -4.46 -4.10
N ILE A 68 5.15 -3.51 -3.20
CA ILE A 68 4.84 -2.10 -3.42
C ILE A 68 6.15 -1.35 -3.25
N ASP A 69 6.67 -0.86 -4.37
CA ASP A 69 7.94 -0.12 -4.40
C ASP A 69 7.68 1.32 -4.83
N PRO A 70 8.45 2.30 -4.31
CA PRO A 70 8.44 3.65 -4.86
C PRO A 70 8.82 3.64 -6.32
N ASP A 71 8.10 4.42 -7.13
CA ASP A 71 8.44 4.64 -8.51
C ASP A 71 9.63 5.62 -8.58
N ASP A 72 10.85 5.09 -8.73
CA ASP A 72 12.07 5.90 -8.86
C ASP A 72 12.04 6.82 -10.10
N SER A 73 11.15 6.57 -11.06
CA SER A 73 10.98 7.41 -12.25
C SER A 73 10.05 8.60 -12.00
N ALA A 74 9.37 8.66 -10.85
CA ALA A 74 8.38 9.68 -10.52
C ALA A 74 8.73 10.43 -9.22
N THR A 75 8.63 11.75 -9.26
CA THR A 75 8.90 12.60 -8.10
C THR A 75 7.86 12.36 -7.00
N SER A 76 8.27 11.70 -5.92
CA SER A 76 7.48 11.62 -4.70
C SER A 76 7.69 12.88 -3.85
N THR A 77 6.60 13.43 -3.33
CA THR A 77 6.54 14.63 -2.50
C THR A 77 5.81 14.32 -1.21
N ASP A 78 5.79 15.27 -0.26
CA ASP A 78 5.00 15.15 0.97
C ASP A 78 3.48 14.98 0.71
N LYS A 79 3.03 15.27 -0.51
CA LYS A 79 1.62 15.21 -0.93
C LYS A 79 1.29 14.14 -1.95
N VAL A 80 2.28 13.65 -2.69
CA VAL A 80 2.09 12.68 -3.76
C VAL A 80 3.14 11.61 -3.63
N LEU A 81 2.72 10.38 -3.39
CA LEU A 81 3.59 9.22 -3.33
C LEU A 81 3.35 8.38 -4.57
N SER A 82 4.35 8.29 -5.45
CA SER A 82 4.27 7.46 -6.67
C SER A 82 4.83 6.08 -6.38
N LEU A 83 4.05 5.05 -6.66
CA LEU A 83 4.34 3.67 -6.27
C LEU A 83 4.05 2.74 -7.45
N ILE A 84 4.71 1.59 -7.45
CA ILE A 84 4.47 0.50 -8.37
C ILE A 84 4.09 -0.71 -7.53
N VAL A 85 2.87 -1.20 -7.73
CA VAL A 85 2.43 -2.46 -7.15
C VAL A 85 2.69 -3.59 -8.12
N LYS A 86 3.24 -4.70 -7.63
CA LYS A 86 3.41 -5.94 -8.37
C LYS A 86 3.00 -7.10 -7.46
N PRO A 87 1.79 -7.63 -7.63
CA PRO A 87 1.40 -8.88 -7.00
C PRO A 87 2.21 -10.04 -7.58
N GLU A 88 2.72 -10.93 -6.72
CA GLU A 88 3.38 -12.17 -7.13
C GLU A 88 2.36 -13.29 -7.35
N LEU A 89 2.76 -14.38 -8.01
CA LEU A 89 1.86 -15.49 -8.35
C LEU A 89 1.31 -16.22 -7.10
N ASP A 90 2.02 -16.11 -5.99
CA ASP A 90 1.65 -16.65 -4.68
C ASP A 90 0.90 -15.63 -3.81
N ALA A 91 0.53 -14.46 -4.37
CA ALA A 91 -0.22 -13.43 -3.66
C ALA A 91 -1.45 -14.03 -2.96
N GLY A 92 -2.04 -15.06 -3.56
CA GLY A 92 -2.99 -15.97 -2.95
C GLY A 92 -4.23 -16.14 -3.82
N PRO A 93 -5.06 -17.15 -3.56
CA PRO A 93 -6.38 -17.22 -4.15
C PRO A 93 -7.26 -16.20 -3.43
N PHE A 94 -7.34 -14.99 -3.97
CA PHE A 94 -8.30 -14.00 -3.50
C PHE A 94 -9.56 -14.08 -4.35
N ASN A 95 -10.72 -14.03 -3.68
CA ASN A 95 -11.99 -14.00 -4.38
C ASN A 95 -12.18 -12.59 -4.98
N GLU A 96 -12.93 -12.49 -6.07
CA GLU A 96 -13.28 -11.19 -6.69
C GLU A 96 -14.07 -10.26 -5.74
N LYS A 97 -14.64 -10.82 -4.67
CA LYS A 97 -15.34 -10.11 -3.59
C LYS A 97 -14.42 -9.66 -2.46
N THR A 98 -13.15 -10.04 -2.47
CA THR A 98 -12.19 -9.64 -1.45
C THR A 98 -11.89 -8.16 -1.62
N GLU A 99 -12.18 -7.39 -0.58
CA GLU A 99 -11.97 -5.95 -0.58
C GLU A 99 -10.58 -5.65 -0.02
N PHE A 100 -9.80 -4.91 -0.79
CA PHE A 100 -8.45 -4.55 -0.39
C PHE A 100 -8.34 -3.06 -0.11
N TRP A 101 -7.61 -2.80 0.95
CA TRP A 101 -7.33 -1.48 1.49
C TRP A 101 -5.85 -1.19 1.30
N ILE A 102 -5.52 -0.06 0.68
CA ILE A 102 -4.16 0.44 0.72
C ILE A 102 -3.97 1.09 2.08
N ALA A 103 -3.11 0.52 2.89
CA ALA A 103 -2.78 0.97 4.24
C ALA A 103 -1.36 1.55 4.27
N ILE A 104 -1.17 2.49 5.19
CA ILE A 104 0.07 3.24 5.33
C ILE A 104 0.52 3.23 6.79
N LYS A 105 1.79 2.88 6.99
CA LYS A 105 2.52 3.05 8.24
C LYS A 105 3.62 4.11 8.10
N LEU A 106 3.86 4.86 9.17
CA LEU A 106 5.02 5.73 9.30
C LEU A 106 6.07 5.07 10.21
N ASP A 107 7.34 5.32 9.91
CA ASP A 107 8.49 4.68 10.57
C ASP A 107 8.64 3.19 10.19
N ASP A 108 8.57 2.91 8.88
CA ASP A 108 8.79 1.60 8.26
C ASP A 108 7.71 0.54 8.58
N MET A 109 7.98 -0.74 8.31
CA MET A 109 7.01 -1.86 8.41
C MET A 109 6.49 -2.10 9.85
N ASN A 110 7.33 -1.83 10.85
CA ASN A 110 6.99 -1.88 12.28
C ASN A 110 6.43 -0.54 12.80
N GLY A 111 6.23 0.39 11.88
CA GLY A 111 5.71 1.70 12.11
C GLY A 111 4.27 1.73 12.61
N LYS A 112 3.85 2.92 13.05
CA LYS A 112 2.47 3.13 13.47
C LYS A 112 1.57 3.21 12.23
N PHE A 113 0.44 2.49 12.27
CA PHE A 113 -0.61 2.66 11.28
C PHE A 113 -1.18 4.08 11.35
N GLU A 114 -1.27 4.74 10.20
CA GLU A 114 -1.73 6.13 10.12
C GLU A 114 -3.03 6.26 9.32
N ALA A 115 -3.14 5.56 8.19
CA ALA A 115 -4.30 5.67 7.31
C ALA A 115 -4.49 4.42 6.45
N SER A 116 -5.73 4.14 6.06
CA SER A 116 -6.08 3.15 5.05
C SER A 116 -7.15 3.70 4.11
N ARG A 117 -7.24 3.12 2.91
CA ARG A 117 -8.33 3.43 1.98
C ARG A 117 -8.67 2.26 1.08
N LYS A 118 -9.96 1.94 1.00
CA LYS A 118 -10.52 0.90 0.13
C LYS A 118 -10.51 1.34 -1.33
N THR A 119 -9.42 1.02 -2.00
CA THR A 119 -9.14 1.48 -3.38
C THR A 119 -8.30 0.49 -4.16
N PHE A 120 -8.09 -0.73 -3.65
CA PHE A 120 -7.29 -1.75 -4.31
C PHE A 120 -8.16 -2.90 -4.76
N LYS A 121 -7.88 -3.42 -5.96
CA LYS A 121 -8.51 -4.61 -6.51
C LYS A 121 -7.43 -5.49 -7.12
N LEU A 122 -7.33 -6.71 -6.63
CA LEU A 122 -6.49 -7.73 -7.24
C LEU A 122 -7.29 -8.48 -8.30
N VAL A 123 -6.70 -8.70 -9.49
CA VAL A 123 -7.33 -9.39 -10.62
C VAL A 123 -6.39 -10.41 -11.28
#